data_AF-A0A5P8JQ87-F1
#
_entry.id   AF-A0A5P8JQ87-F1
#
_cell.length_a   1.000
_cell.length_b   1.000
_cell.length_c   1.000
_cell.angle_alpha   90.00
_cell.angle_beta   90.00
_cell.angle_gamma   90.00
#
_symmetry.space_group_name_H-M   'P 1'
#
loop_
_entity.id
_entity.type
_entity.pdbx_description
1 polymer ?
#
loop_
_entity_poly.entity_id
_entity_poly.type
_entity_poly.pdbx_seq_one_letter_code
_entity_poly.pdbx_strand_id
1 'polypeptide(L)'
;MIGAWVIHKTYGRGQVIGIDDQQLSVKFEDGAQRQMALSIVMPRGILTFEDDQLQQKTFAEFPSQSHQVAQPVVVSPSKTTHHKRQKSAPKLKRTTALKIADLVSGRVYTHDEIIHTFVVASSGGMRRSHANNALVLLSRHHADPEQNPYEDRWEADGLFHYTGEGQVGDQSLDYRQNKTLNESDRNGISVYLFESSRDNAYVYRGEVVLAKAPYPEQAPDRDGKLWRVYKFPLRVKSAE
;
A
#
# COMPACT_ATOMS: atom_id res chain seq x y z
N MET A 1 25.85 14.56 -13.42
CA MET A 1 25.04 13.91 -12.38
C MET A 1 25.90 13.00 -11.51
N ILE A 2 26.77 12.15 -12.08
CA ILE A 2 27.89 11.53 -11.31
C ILE A 2 28.74 12.63 -10.65
N GLY A 3 29.13 12.40 -9.40
CA GLY A 3 29.88 13.35 -8.57
C GLY A 3 29.02 14.38 -7.83
N ALA A 4 27.72 14.47 -8.12
CA ALA A 4 26.82 15.39 -7.44
C ALA A 4 26.56 14.95 -6.00
N TRP A 5 26.33 15.94 -5.13
CA TRP A 5 25.94 15.72 -3.75
C TRP A 5 24.43 15.59 -3.63
N VAL A 6 24.01 14.61 -2.84
CA VAL A 6 22.62 14.30 -2.54
C VAL A 6 22.44 14.10 -1.04
N ILE A 7 21.23 14.33 -0.56
CA ILE A 7 20.82 14.11 0.82
C ILE A 7 19.70 13.07 0.81
N HIS A 8 19.90 11.97 1.53
CA HIS A 8 18.89 10.94 1.76
C HIS A 8 18.28 11.09 3.15
N LYS A 9 16.94 11.01 3.28
CA LYS A 9 16.24 11.16 4.57
C LYS A 9 16.82 10.26 5.69
N THR A 10 17.11 8.99 5.37
CA THR A 10 17.63 8.01 6.35
C THR A 10 19.16 8.01 6.46
N TYR A 11 19.88 8.19 5.35
CA TYR A 11 21.31 7.89 5.25
C TYR A 11 22.19 9.13 5.25
N GLY A 12 21.57 10.31 5.31
CA GLY A 12 22.27 11.58 5.30
C GLY A 12 22.91 11.86 3.94
N ARG A 13 24.04 12.56 3.97
CA ARG A 13 24.70 13.09 2.79
C ARG A 13 25.51 12.02 2.06
N GLY A 14 25.51 12.07 0.73
CA GLY A 14 26.26 11.16 -0.11
C GLY A 14 26.58 11.74 -1.48
N GLN A 15 27.47 11.07 -2.20
CA GLN A 15 27.89 11.45 -3.54
C GLN A 15 27.43 10.39 -4.55
N VAL A 16 26.87 10.85 -5.66
CA VAL A 16 26.45 9.98 -6.76
C VAL A 16 27.69 9.38 -7.42
N ILE A 17 27.81 8.05 -7.39
CA ILE A 17 28.94 7.28 -7.96
C ILE A 17 28.59 6.56 -9.25
N GLY A 18 27.31 6.44 -9.59
CA GLY A 18 26.86 5.82 -10.83
C GLY A 18 25.39 6.09 -11.09
N ILE A 19 25.01 6.12 -12.37
CA ILE A 19 23.64 6.23 -12.83
C ILE A 19 23.47 5.24 -13.97
N ASP A 20 22.41 4.44 -13.89
CA ASP A 20 21.86 3.69 -15.00
C ASP A 20 20.50 4.27 -15.39
N ASP A 21 19.88 3.77 -16.47
CA ASP A 21 18.67 4.36 -17.06
C ASP A 21 17.48 4.50 -16.09
N GLN A 22 17.49 3.85 -14.91
CA GLN A 22 16.41 3.97 -13.93
C GLN A 22 16.88 4.08 -12.47
N GLN A 23 18.17 3.93 -12.19
CA GLN A 23 18.71 3.89 -10.84
C GLN A 23 19.96 4.75 -10.66
N LEU A 24 20.11 5.18 -9.42
CA LEU A 24 21.19 6.01 -8.94
C LEU A 24 21.96 5.22 -7.87
N SER A 25 23.26 5.10 -8.05
CA SER A 25 24.20 4.55 -7.07
C SER A 25 24.84 5.70 -6.29
N VAL A 26 24.70 5.69 -4.98
CA VAL A 26 25.23 6.71 -4.06
C VAL A 26 26.20 6.08 -3.08
N LYS A 27 27.34 6.73 -2.88
CA LYS A 27 28.24 6.46 -1.76
C LYS A 27 27.97 7.48 -0.66
N PHE A 28 27.49 7.01 0.49
CA PHE A 28 27.20 7.84 1.66
C PHE A 28 28.46 8.11 2.48
N GLU A 29 28.42 9.16 3.32
CA GLU A 29 29.55 9.55 4.19
C GLU A 29 29.91 8.48 5.23
N ASP A 30 28.98 7.58 5.56
CA ASP A 30 29.23 6.39 6.38
C ASP A 30 30.06 5.30 5.63
N GLY A 31 30.36 5.53 4.35
CA GLY A 31 31.11 4.63 3.48
C GLY A 31 30.24 3.59 2.74
N ALA A 32 28.96 3.47 3.07
CA ALA A 32 28.04 2.52 2.43
C ALA A 32 27.71 2.96 1.00
N GLN A 33 27.57 1.98 0.11
CA GLN A 33 27.10 2.18 -1.25
C GLN A 33 25.70 1.61 -1.40
N ARG A 34 24.79 2.38 -1.98
CA ARG A 34 23.39 1.99 -2.17
C ARG A 34 22.92 2.38 -3.55
N GLN A 35 22.11 1.51 -4.14
CA GLN A 35 21.47 1.73 -5.42
C GLN A 35 19.96 1.94 -5.19
N MET A 36 19.39 2.95 -5.83
CA MET A 36 18.02 3.38 -5.60
C MET A 36 17.36 3.89 -6.89
N ALA A 37 16.06 3.63 -7.06
CA ALA A 37 15.33 4.01 -8.27
C ALA A 37 14.99 5.51 -8.29
N LEU A 38 15.41 6.21 -9.35
CA LEU A 38 15.20 7.65 -9.51
C LEU A 38 13.71 8.03 -9.50
N SER A 39 12.88 7.25 -10.19
CA SER A 39 11.42 7.42 -10.27
C SER A 39 10.71 7.29 -8.92
N ILE A 40 11.39 6.80 -7.89
CA ILE A 40 10.87 6.65 -6.55
C ILE A 40 11.44 7.70 -5.61
N VAL A 41 12.77 7.77 -5.52
CA VAL A 41 13.40 8.53 -4.44
C VAL A 41 13.23 10.04 -4.65
N MET A 42 13.14 10.48 -5.90
CA MET A 42 12.96 11.89 -6.25
C MET A 42 11.53 12.37 -5.98
N PRO A 43 10.45 11.72 -6.48
CA PRO A 43 9.09 12.21 -6.24
C PRO A 43 8.62 12.11 -4.79
N ARG A 44 9.14 11.15 -4.04
CA ARG A 44 8.84 11.00 -2.60
C ARG A 44 9.72 11.88 -1.70
N GLY A 45 10.63 12.66 -2.30
CA GLY A 45 11.59 13.49 -1.57
C GLY A 45 12.50 12.69 -0.63
N ILE A 46 12.65 11.38 -0.88
CA ILE A 46 13.51 10.48 -0.10
C ILE A 46 14.98 10.83 -0.35
N LEU A 47 15.29 11.20 -1.59
CA LEU A 47 16.58 11.71 -2.01
C LEU A 47 16.41 13.06 -2.72
N THR A 48 17.22 14.04 -2.34
CA THR A 48 17.27 15.36 -2.98
C THR A 48 18.69 15.72 -3.34
N PHE A 49 18.91 16.30 -4.52
CA PHE A 49 20.17 16.92 -4.89
C PHE A 49 20.37 18.24 -4.13
N GLU A 50 21.61 18.53 -3.75
CA GLU A 50 21.95 19.83 -3.14
C GLU A 50 21.94 20.98 -4.18
N ASP A 51 22.07 20.63 -5.47
CA ASP A 51 21.96 21.57 -6.59
C ASP A 51 20.52 21.60 -7.10
N ASP A 52 19.83 22.72 -6.88
CA ASP A 52 18.43 22.91 -7.29
C ASP A 52 18.21 22.81 -8.81
N GLN A 53 19.17 23.25 -9.63
CA GLN A 53 19.05 23.14 -11.08
C GLN A 53 19.19 21.68 -11.52
N LEU A 54 20.10 20.96 -10.90
CA LEU A 54 20.28 19.53 -11.14
C LEU A 54 19.08 18.72 -10.64
N GLN A 55 18.50 19.07 -9.50
CA GLN A 55 17.26 18.49 -8.97
C GLN A 55 16.13 18.61 -10.00
N GLN A 56 15.87 19.84 -10.46
CA GLN A 56 14.79 20.12 -11.41
C GLN A 56 15.01 19.42 -12.76
N LYS A 57 16.24 19.45 -13.28
CA LYS A 57 16.59 18.75 -14.52
C LYS A 57 16.37 17.25 -14.41
N THR A 58 16.85 16.64 -13.33
CA THR A 58 16.71 15.20 -13.10
C THR A 58 15.24 14.82 -12.93
N PHE A 59 14.45 15.64 -12.24
CA PHE A 59 13.02 15.41 -12.10
C PHE A 59 12.25 15.48 -13.44
N ALA A 60 12.66 16.40 -14.33
CA ALA A 60 12.06 16.54 -15.65
C ALA A 60 12.43 15.39 -16.62
N GLU A 61 13.64 14.82 -16.49
CA GLU A 61 14.13 13.70 -17.30
C GLU A 61 13.55 12.34 -16.87
N PHE A 62 13.20 12.20 -15.58
CA PHE A 62 12.60 10.99 -15.01
C PHE A 62 11.23 11.30 -14.39
N PRO A 63 10.25 11.77 -15.19
CA PRO A 63 8.92 12.06 -14.69
C PRO A 63 8.30 10.77 -14.15
N SER A 64 7.71 10.85 -12.97
CA SER A 64 7.01 9.75 -12.33
C SER A 64 5.98 9.14 -13.31
N GLN A 65 5.91 7.81 -13.41
CA GLN A 65 4.82 7.14 -14.16
C GLN A 65 3.43 7.31 -13.49
N SER A 66 3.32 8.06 -12.40
CA SER A 66 2.06 8.47 -11.79
C SER A 66 1.64 9.86 -12.27
N HIS A 67 1.15 9.96 -13.51
CA HIS A 67 0.38 11.13 -13.92
C HIS A 67 -1.00 11.11 -13.25
N GLN A 68 -1.17 11.97 -12.24
CA GLN A 68 -2.28 12.93 -12.04
C GLN A 68 -2.57 13.13 -10.55
N VAL A 69 -1.88 14.09 -9.93
CA VAL A 69 -2.39 14.76 -8.73
C VAL A 69 -2.80 16.16 -9.14
N ALA A 70 -4.10 16.42 -9.03
CA ALA A 70 -4.71 17.73 -9.25
C ALA A 70 -4.10 18.78 -8.31
N GLN A 71 -4.04 20.02 -8.81
CA GLN A 71 -3.49 21.18 -8.11
C GLN A 71 -4.18 21.43 -6.75
N PRO A 72 -3.46 21.93 -5.73
CA PRO A 72 -4.04 22.22 -4.43
C PRO A 72 -4.94 23.47 -4.48
N VAL A 73 -6.19 23.29 -4.05
CA VAL A 73 -7.12 24.38 -3.71
C VAL A 73 -6.66 25.02 -2.41
N VAL A 74 -6.49 26.34 -2.45
CA VAL A 74 -6.18 27.21 -1.31
C VAL A 74 -7.33 27.15 -0.30
N VAL A 75 -7.05 26.71 0.94
CA VAL A 75 -8.00 26.86 2.06
C VAL A 75 -7.29 27.50 3.24
N SER A 76 -7.76 28.69 3.61
CA SER A 76 -7.30 29.50 4.74
C SER A 76 -7.72 28.90 6.10
N PRO A 77 -7.03 29.23 7.21
CA PRO A 77 -7.15 28.51 8.47
C PRO A 77 -8.37 28.98 9.30
N SER A 78 -9.21 28.03 9.72
CA SER A 78 -10.27 28.27 10.71
C SER A 78 -9.82 27.89 12.12
N LYS A 79 -10.08 28.81 13.05
CA LYS A 79 -9.64 28.85 14.45
C LYS A 79 -10.10 27.67 15.31
N THR A 80 -9.19 27.24 16.17
CA THR A 80 -9.35 26.25 17.25
C THR A 80 -10.27 26.79 18.34
N THR A 81 -11.26 25.99 18.76
CA THR A 81 -11.97 26.21 20.04
C THR A 81 -12.06 24.91 20.81
N HIS A 82 -11.46 24.90 22.00
CA HIS A 82 -11.52 23.79 22.96
C HIS A 82 -12.91 23.70 23.60
N HIS A 83 -13.62 22.59 23.38
CA HIS A 83 -14.72 22.20 24.25
C HIS A 83 -14.49 20.86 24.95
N LYS A 84 -14.71 20.96 26.26
CA LYS A 84 -14.46 20.03 27.36
C LYS A 84 -15.35 18.78 27.22
N ARG A 85 -14.73 17.59 27.23
CA ARG A 85 -15.41 16.28 27.29
C ARG A 85 -16.31 16.21 28.52
N GLN A 86 -17.62 16.10 28.32
CA GLN A 86 -18.52 15.49 29.30
C GLN A 86 -18.74 14.02 28.90
N LYS A 87 -18.39 13.12 29.81
CA LYS A 87 -18.64 11.68 29.68
C LYS A 87 -20.08 11.39 30.09
N SER A 88 -20.88 10.89 29.15
CA SER A 88 -22.03 10.03 29.44
C SER A 88 -22.14 9.01 28.32
N ALA A 89 -21.64 7.79 28.57
CA ALA A 89 -21.74 6.69 27.62
C ALA A 89 -23.20 6.19 27.56
N PRO A 90 -23.85 6.12 26.40
CA PRO A 90 -25.10 5.39 26.27
C PRO A 90 -24.82 3.88 26.32
N LYS A 91 -25.68 3.15 27.02
CA LYS A 91 -25.65 1.68 27.10
C LYS A 91 -25.73 1.07 25.70
N LEU A 92 -24.70 0.32 25.31
CA LEU A 92 -24.61 -0.36 24.02
C LEU A 92 -25.70 -1.44 23.93
N LYS A 93 -26.68 -1.24 23.03
CA LYS A 93 -27.65 -2.28 22.70
C LYS A 93 -26.91 -3.45 22.08
N ARG A 94 -27.25 -4.66 22.52
CA ARG A 94 -26.66 -5.94 22.10
C ARG A 94 -26.85 -6.11 20.59
N THR A 95 -25.81 -5.80 19.82
CA THR A 95 -25.78 -5.92 18.36
C THR A 95 -25.82 -7.39 17.99
N THR A 96 -26.80 -7.80 17.18
CA THR A 96 -26.80 -9.11 16.53
C THR A 96 -25.47 -9.26 15.78
N ALA A 97 -24.74 -10.36 16.01
CA ALA A 97 -23.45 -10.58 15.35
C ALA A 97 -23.65 -10.67 13.82
N LEU A 98 -22.96 -9.81 13.09
CA LEU A 98 -22.97 -9.77 11.63
C LEU A 98 -22.41 -11.10 11.07
N LYS A 99 -23.05 -11.67 10.05
CA LYS A 99 -22.54 -12.86 9.35
C LYS A 99 -21.96 -12.47 7.98
N ILE A 100 -21.07 -13.32 7.46
CA ILE A 100 -20.44 -13.11 6.13
C ILE A 100 -21.51 -12.99 5.03
N ALA A 101 -22.56 -13.81 5.08
CA ALA A 101 -23.66 -13.79 4.10
C ALA A 101 -24.49 -12.49 4.12
N ASP A 102 -24.40 -11.70 5.20
CA ASP A 102 -25.13 -10.43 5.36
C ASP A 102 -24.29 -9.22 4.89
N LEU A 103 -23.09 -9.46 4.35
CA LEU A 103 -22.23 -8.40 3.83
C LEU A 103 -22.75 -7.85 2.50
N VAL A 104 -22.81 -6.53 2.39
CA VAL A 104 -23.36 -5.81 1.24
C VAL A 104 -22.23 -5.06 0.53
N SER A 105 -22.00 -5.34 -0.74
CA SER A 105 -20.98 -4.64 -1.53
C SER A 105 -21.27 -3.13 -1.55
N GLY A 106 -20.22 -2.31 -1.43
CA GLY A 106 -20.30 -0.86 -1.31
C GLY A 106 -20.59 -0.36 0.12
N ARG A 107 -21.00 -1.23 1.05
CA ARG A 107 -21.20 -0.82 2.45
C ARG A 107 -19.86 -0.69 3.19
N VAL A 108 -19.82 0.29 4.10
CA VAL A 108 -18.70 0.51 5.01
C VAL A 108 -18.87 -0.34 6.26
N TYR A 109 -17.79 -1.02 6.65
CA TYR A 109 -17.64 -1.78 7.87
C TYR A 109 -16.44 -1.27 8.68
N THR A 110 -16.54 -1.39 9.99
CA THR A 110 -15.46 -1.08 10.92
C THR A 110 -14.48 -2.25 11.02
N HIS A 111 -13.32 -1.96 11.57
CA HIS A 111 -12.30 -2.96 11.85
C HIS A 111 -12.80 -4.10 12.74
N ASP A 112 -13.52 -3.75 13.81
CA ASP A 112 -14.06 -4.72 14.77
C ASP A 112 -15.18 -5.55 14.14
N GLU A 113 -16.01 -4.97 13.26
CA GLU A 113 -16.99 -5.75 12.51
C GLU A 113 -16.30 -6.80 11.63
N ILE A 114 -15.22 -6.44 10.92
CA ILE A 114 -14.46 -7.38 10.09
C ILE A 114 -13.83 -8.50 10.95
N ILE A 115 -13.17 -8.14 12.06
CA ILE A 115 -12.54 -9.12 12.96
C ILE A 115 -13.57 -10.13 13.47
N HIS A 116 -14.70 -9.65 13.99
CA HIS A 116 -15.70 -10.53 14.59
C HIS A 116 -16.48 -11.34 13.55
N THR A 117 -16.78 -10.75 12.38
CA THR A 117 -17.51 -11.44 11.30
C THR A 117 -16.68 -12.58 10.72
N PHE A 118 -15.38 -12.33 10.46
CA PHE A 118 -14.51 -13.32 9.83
C PHE A 118 -13.70 -14.15 10.81
N VAL A 119 -13.63 -13.80 12.10
CA VAL A 119 -12.76 -14.46 13.09
C VAL A 119 -11.30 -14.45 12.60
N VAL A 120 -10.75 -13.25 12.43
CA VAL A 120 -9.41 -12.99 11.89
C VAL A 120 -8.55 -12.17 12.83
N ALA A 121 -7.24 -12.15 12.59
CA ALA A 121 -6.29 -11.31 13.34
C ALA A 121 -6.62 -9.81 13.21
N SER A 122 -6.18 -9.00 14.18
CA SER A 122 -6.38 -7.54 14.20
C SER A 122 -5.38 -6.76 13.33
N SER A 123 -4.28 -7.37 12.91
CA SER A 123 -3.24 -6.74 12.10
C SER A 123 -3.01 -7.47 10.77
N GLY A 124 -2.30 -6.81 9.84
CA GLY A 124 -1.98 -7.34 8.52
C GLY A 124 -2.98 -6.95 7.44
N GLY A 125 -2.51 -6.92 6.19
CA GLY A 125 -3.34 -6.70 5.00
C GLY A 125 -4.08 -7.97 4.57
N MET A 126 -3.39 -9.12 4.57
CA MET A 126 -4.01 -10.43 4.34
C MET A 126 -4.28 -11.13 5.67
N ARG A 127 -5.52 -11.56 5.91
CA ARG A 127 -5.92 -12.15 7.18
C ARG A 127 -6.65 -13.46 6.97
N ARG A 128 -6.00 -14.56 7.32
CA ARG A 128 -6.55 -15.89 7.18
C ARG A 128 -7.55 -16.19 8.30
N SER A 129 -8.76 -16.58 7.92
CA SER A 129 -9.75 -17.19 8.82
C SER A 129 -9.79 -18.70 8.61
N HIS A 130 -9.35 -19.45 9.62
CA HIS A 130 -9.52 -20.91 9.61
C HIS A 130 -10.96 -21.31 9.92
N ALA A 131 -11.66 -20.56 10.78
CA ALA A 131 -13.03 -20.86 11.20
C ALA A 131 -14.04 -20.75 10.05
N ASN A 132 -13.86 -19.77 9.16
CA ASN A 132 -14.77 -19.53 8.03
C ASN A 132 -14.21 -20.02 6.68
N ASN A 133 -13.06 -20.71 6.70
CA ASN A 133 -12.32 -21.06 5.51
C ASN A 133 -12.15 -19.89 4.51
N ALA A 134 -11.92 -18.67 5.02
CA ALA A 134 -11.83 -17.44 4.24
C ALA A 134 -10.45 -16.75 4.33
N LEU A 135 -10.09 -15.96 3.33
CA LEU A 135 -8.99 -15.00 3.37
C LEU A 135 -9.55 -13.60 3.19
N VAL A 136 -9.30 -12.70 4.14
CA VAL A 136 -9.72 -11.30 4.07
C VAL A 136 -8.54 -10.45 3.62
N LEU A 137 -8.75 -9.67 2.56
CA LEU A 137 -7.80 -8.71 2.01
C LEU A 137 -8.24 -7.31 2.42
N LEU A 138 -7.36 -6.58 3.11
CA LEU A 138 -7.55 -5.19 3.49
C LEU A 138 -6.56 -4.34 2.72
N SER A 139 -7.06 -3.62 1.71
CA SER A 139 -6.29 -2.63 1.00
C SER A 139 -6.54 -1.23 1.59
N ARG A 140 -5.48 -0.51 1.93
CA ARG A 140 -5.56 0.82 2.54
C ARG A 140 -4.97 1.86 1.61
N HIS A 141 -5.82 2.64 0.96
CA HIS A 141 -5.41 3.79 0.16
C HIS A 141 -5.11 4.97 1.07
N HIS A 142 -3.88 5.05 1.56
CA HIS A 142 -3.37 6.28 2.16
C HIS A 142 -2.72 7.15 1.07
N ALA A 143 -3.05 8.44 1.09
CA ALA A 143 -2.39 9.43 0.23
C ALA A 143 -0.91 9.61 0.57
N ASP A 144 -0.50 9.20 1.78
CA ASP A 144 0.88 9.19 2.23
C ASP A 144 1.54 7.83 1.92
N PRO A 145 2.51 7.76 0.99
CA PRO A 145 3.23 6.54 0.64
C PRO A 145 4.05 5.95 1.80
N GLU A 146 4.40 6.75 2.81
CA GLU A 146 5.09 6.25 4.01
C GLU A 146 4.14 5.41 4.90
N GLN A 147 2.83 5.64 4.80
CA GLN A 147 1.80 4.94 5.56
C GLN A 147 1.17 3.77 4.79
N ASN A 148 1.26 3.78 3.47
CA ASN A 148 0.93 2.64 2.61
C ASN A 148 2.02 2.45 1.54
N PRO A 149 2.99 1.55 1.75
CA PRO A 149 4.03 1.28 0.76
C PRO A 149 3.50 0.51 -0.46
N TYR A 150 2.25 0.02 -0.40
CA TYR A 150 1.67 -0.86 -1.41
C TYR A 150 0.75 -0.08 -2.35
N GLU A 151 1.12 -0.03 -3.63
CA GLU A 151 0.30 0.58 -4.67
C GLU A 151 -0.74 -0.43 -5.17
N ASP A 152 -1.64 -0.84 -4.28
CA ASP A 152 -2.83 -1.59 -4.67
C ASP A 152 -3.74 -0.68 -5.49
N ARG A 153 -4.24 -1.16 -6.63
CA ARG A 153 -5.00 -0.30 -7.54
C ARG A 153 -5.93 -1.08 -8.45
N TRP A 154 -6.99 -0.42 -8.87
CA TRP A 154 -7.80 -0.85 -10.00
C TRP A 154 -7.10 -0.44 -11.29
N GLU A 155 -6.95 -1.38 -12.23
CA GLU A 155 -6.38 -1.13 -13.56
C GLU A 155 -7.50 -0.98 -14.61
N ALA A 156 -7.14 -0.48 -15.79
CA ALA A 156 -8.08 -0.22 -16.88
C ALA A 156 -8.82 -1.48 -17.39
N ASP A 157 -8.28 -2.68 -17.11
CA ASP A 157 -8.92 -3.95 -17.45
C ASP A 157 -9.99 -4.40 -16.42
N GLY A 158 -10.25 -3.57 -15.40
CA GLY A 158 -11.22 -3.84 -14.36
C GLY A 158 -10.74 -4.86 -13.32
N LEU A 159 -9.45 -5.18 -13.28
CA LEU A 159 -8.86 -6.01 -12.22
C LEU A 159 -8.30 -5.14 -11.10
N PHE A 160 -8.38 -5.64 -9.88
CA PHE A 160 -7.74 -5.07 -8.71
C PHE A 160 -6.40 -5.75 -8.47
N HIS A 161 -5.31 -5.00 -8.56
CA HIS A 161 -3.95 -5.51 -8.41
C HIS A 161 -3.51 -5.36 -6.95
N TYR A 162 -3.71 -6.41 -6.17
CA TYR A 162 -3.35 -6.44 -4.73
C TYR A 162 -1.88 -6.84 -4.56
N THR A 163 -1.15 -6.16 -3.67
CA THR A 163 0.27 -6.44 -3.40
C THR A 163 0.47 -7.52 -2.34
N GLY A 164 1.37 -8.46 -2.61
CA GLY A 164 1.70 -9.56 -1.70
C GLY A 164 2.15 -9.12 -0.30
N GLU A 165 2.06 -10.05 0.66
CA GLU A 165 2.65 -9.91 1.99
C GLU A 165 4.18 -10.05 1.94
N GLY A 166 4.84 -9.27 2.79
CA GLY A 166 6.29 -9.23 2.95
C GLY A 166 6.78 -7.79 2.80
N GLN A 167 7.26 -7.21 3.90
CA GLN A 167 7.75 -5.82 3.94
C GLN A 167 9.28 -5.71 3.82
N VAL A 168 9.99 -6.84 3.83
CA VAL A 168 11.45 -6.88 3.84
C VAL A 168 11.95 -7.95 2.87
N GLY A 169 12.79 -7.55 1.93
CA GLY A 169 13.39 -8.42 0.92
C GLY A 169 12.41 -8.87 -0.18
N ASP A 170 12.89 -9.74 -1.05
CA ASP A 170 12.11 -10.28 -2.16
C ASP A 170 10.97 -11.16 -1.64
N GLN A 171 9.75 -10.83 -2.06
CA GLN A 171 8.59 -11.66 -1.82
C GLN A 171 8.70 -12.99 -2.57
N SER A 172 7.98 -13.98 -2.03
CA SER A 172 7.79 -15.30 -2.63
C SER A 172 6.30 -15.63 -2.68
N LEU A 173 5.86 -16.27 -3.76
CA LEU A 173 4.50 -16.81 -3.88
C LEU A 173 4.26 -17.96 -2.91
N ASP A 174 5.30 -18.65 -2.44
CA ASP A 174 5.17 -19.76 -1.48
C ASP A 174 5.16 -19.28 -0.01
N TYR A 175 5.26 -17.97 0.22
CA TYR A 175 5.31 -17.40 1.57
C TYR A 175 3.91 -17.19 2.15
N ARG A 176 3.57 -17.94 3.21
CA ARG A 176 2.39 -17.73 4.06
C ARG A 176 1.09 -17.41 3.29
N GLN A 177 0.53 -16.22 3.46
CA GLN A 177 -0.74 -15.79 2.84
C GLN A 177 -0.60 -15.56 1.33
N ASN A 178 0.59 -15.26 0.80
CA ASN A 178 0.82 -15.22 -0.64
C ASN A 178 0.52 -16.57 -1.27
N LYS A 179 0.93 -17.66 -0.61
CA LYS A 179 0.63 -19.02 -1.07
C LYS A 179 -0.87 -19.29 -1.06
N THR A 180 -1.54 -18.86 0.01
CA THR A 180 -3.00 -19.00 0.15
C THR A 180 -3.74 -18.29 -0.97
N LEU A 181 -3.34 -17.07 -1.31
CA LEU A 181 -3.96 -16.29 -2.38
C LEU A 181 -3.60 -16.84 -3.77
N ASN A 182 -2.34 -17.24 -3.98
CA ASN A 182 -1.85 -17.82 -5.23
C ASN A 182 -2.58 -19.14 -5.59
N GLU A 183 -2.95 -19.92 -4.58
CA GLU A 183 -3.65 -21.21 -4.75
C GLU A 183 -5.16 -21.09 -4.56
N SER A 184 -5.72 -19.88 -4.44
CA SER A 184 -7.13 -19.64 -4.09
C SER A 184 -8.13 -20.21 -5.11
N ASP A 185 -7.68 -20.45 -6.34
CA ASP A 185 -8.46 -21.10 -7.40
C ASP A 185 -8.73 -22.60 -7.13
N ARG A 186 -7.88 -23.25 -6.33
CA ARG A 186 -7.89 -24.72 -6.15
C ARG A 186 -7.87 -25.19 -4.69
N ASN A 187 -7.59 -24.30 -3.73
CA ASN A 187 -7.52 -24.65 -2.31
C ASN A 187 -8.88 -24.54 -1.56
N GLY A 188 -9.94 -24.10 -2.26
CA GLY A 188 -11.29 -23.99 -1.71
C GLY A 188 -11.48 -22.85 -0.70
N ILE A 189 -10.58 -21.87 -0.65
CA ILE A 189 -10.65 -20.72 0.26
C ILE A 189 -11.33 -19.54 -0.44
N SER A 190 -12.44 -19.06 0.13
CA SER A 190 -13.09 -17.83 -0.33
C SER A 190 -12.27 -16.59 0.04
N VAL A 191 -12.07 -15.67 -0.90
CA VAL A 191 -11.29 -14.45 -0.70
C VAL A 191 -12.22 -13.24 -0.70
N TYR A 192 -12.08 -12.33 0.27
CA TYR A 192 -12.96 -11.18 0.44
C TYR A 192 -12.15 -9.88 0.46
N LEU A 193 -12.53 -8.90 -0.37
CA LEU A 193 -11.82 -7.63 -0.49
C LEU A 193 -12.53 -6.50 0.24
N PHE A 194 -11.77 -5.78 1.05
CA PHE A 194 -12.17 -4.52 1.65
C PHE A 194 -11.14 -3.43 1.33
N GLU A 195 -11.63 -2.25 0.96
CA GLU A 195 -10.79 -1.08 0.68
C GLU A 195 -11.08 0.02 1.70
N SER A 196 -10.05 0.72 2.15
CA SER A 196 -10.16 1.82 3.11
C SER A 196 -9.38 3.02 2.63
N SER A 197 -9.97 4.22 2.76
CA SER A 197 -9.31 5.49 2.47
C SER A 197 -9.11 6.35 3.72
N ARG A 198 -9.51 5.85 4.89
CA ARG A 198 -9.42 6.51 6.20
C ARG A 198 -9.56 5.51 7.34
N ASP A 199 -9.07 5.88 8.51
CA ASP A 199 -9.07 5.00 9.67
C ASP A 199 -10.45 4.44 10.03
N ASN A 200 -10.46 3.13 10.35
CA ASN A 200 -11.62 2.38 10.83
C ASN A 200 -12.86 2.42 9.92
N ALA A 201 -12.69 2.65 8.61
CA ALA A 201 -13.76 2.61 7.62
C ALA A 201 -13.33 1.81 6.39
N TYR A 202 -13.95 0.65 6.17
CA TYR A 202 -13.60 -0.30 5.13
C TYR A 202 -14.82 -0.58 4.25
N VAL A 203 -14.77 -0.14 2.99
CA VAL A 203 -15.77 -0.46 1.97
C VAL A 203 -15.60 -1.92 1.56
N TYR A 204 -16.62 -2.74 1.75
CA TYR A 204 -16.63 -4.11 1.24
C TYR A 204 -16.83 -4.11 -0.28
N ARG A 205 -15.94 -4.76 -1.03
CA ARG A 205 -16.07 -4.88 -2.49
C ARG A 205 -16.76 -6.15 -2.94
N GLY A 206 -16.63 -7.22 -2.18
CA GLY A 206 -17.22 -8.52 -2.50
C GLY A 206 -16.27 -9.68 -2.25
N GLU A 207 -16.76 -10.89 -2.54
CA GLU A 207 -15.91 -12.04 -2.77
C GLU A 207 -15.11 -11.80 -4.07
N VAL A 208 -13.83 -12.12 -4.06
CA VAL A 208 -12.92 -11.95 -5.21
C VAL A 208 -12.28 -13.28 -5.58
N VAL A 209 -11.89 -13.41 -6.83
CA VAL A 209 -11.15 -14.55 -7.36
C VAL A 209 -9.86 -14.08 -8.02
N LEU A 210 -8.83 -14.93 -7.97
CA LEU A 210 -7.60 -14.71 -8.72
C LEU A 210 -7.91 -14.83 -10.22
N ALA A 211 -7.83 -13.71 -10.94
CA ALA A 211 -8.28 -13.61 -12.32
C ALA A 211 -7.17 -13.94 -13.33
N LYS A 212 -5.91 -13.73 -12.95
CA LYS A 212 -4.71 -13.99 -13.75
C LYS A 212 -3.59 -14.49 -12.83
N ALA A 213 -2.56 -15.11 -13.40
CA ALA A 213 -1.37 -15.50 -12.66
C ALA A 213 -0.74 -14.28 -11.96
N PRO A 214 -0.32 -14.38 -10.69
CA PRO A 214 0.41 -13.32 -10.04
C PRO A 214 1.72 -13.03 -10.77
N TYR A 215 2.12 -11.77 -10.82
CA TYR A 215 3.32 -11.35 -11.52
C TYR A 215 4.24 -10.53 -10.61
N PRO A 216 5.57 -10.61 -10.82
CA PRO A 216 6.52 -9.84 -10.05
C PRO A 216 6.57 -8.39 -10.54
N GLU A 217 6.73 -7.46 -9.60
CA GLU A 217 6.99 -6.04 -9.83
C GLU A 217 8.15 -5.63 -8.92
N GLN A 218 8.97 -4.67 -9.34
CA GLN A 218 9.98 -4.09 -8.45
C GLN A 218 9.32 -2.97 -7.65
N ALA A 219 9.37 -3.08 -6.32
CA ALA A 219 8.93 -2.02 -5.44
C ALA A 219 10.08 -1.56 -4.54
N PRO A 220 10.21 -0.26 -4.30
CA PRO A 220 11.18 0.29 -3.37
C PRO A 220 10.75 0.01 -1.93
N ASP A 221 11.72 -0.22 -1.05
CA ASP A 221 11.52 -0.11 0.38
C ASP A 221 11.50 1.36 0.84
N ARG A 222 11.41 1.57 2.16
CA ARG A 222 11.44 2.91 2.79
C ARG A 222 12.70 3.72 2.47
N ASP A 223 13.75 3.03 2.07
CA ASP A 223 15.09 3.56 1.83
C ASP A 223 15.45 3.56 0.33
N GLY A 224 14.48 3.30 -0.55
CA GLY A 224 14.66 3.32 -2.00
C GLY A 224 15.31 2.07 -2.59
N LYS A 225 15.61 1.04 -1.78
CA LYS A 225 16.14 -0.23 -2.28
C LYS A 225 15.02 -1.02 -2.96
N LEU A 226 15.24 -1.45 -4.19
CA LEU A 226 14.26 -2.26 -4.93
C LEU A 226 14.27 -3.71 -4.46
N TRP A 227 13.08 -4.24 -4.18
CA TRP A 227 12.82 -5.67 -3.98
C TRP A 227 11.68 -6.12 -4.87
N ARG A 228 11.69 -7.42 -5.19
CA ARG A 228 10.58 -8.05 -5.89
C ARG A 228 9.37 -8.13 -4.96
N VAL A 229 8.27 -7.52 -5.36
CA VAL A 229 6.94 -7.76 -4.81
C VAL A 229 6.10 -8.54 -5.81
N TYR A 230 5.04 -9.20 -5.36
CA TYR A 230 4.07 -9.83 -6.25
C TYR A 230 2.76 -9.04 -6.28
N LYS A 231 2.23 -8.86 -7.48
CA LYS A 231 0.87 -8.35 -7.70
C LYS A 231 -0.06 -9.52 -8.02
N PHE A 232 -1.20 -9.54 -7.35
CA PHE A 232 -2.27 -10.51 -7.53
C PHE A 232 -3.43 -9.82 -8.25
N PRO A 233 -3.67 -10.13 -9.53
CA PRO A 233 -4.81 -9.57 -10.27
C PRO A 233 -6.11 -10.25 -9.84
N LEU A 234 -6.97 -9.49 -9.16
CA LEU A 234 -8.21 -9.99 -8.57
C LEU A 234 -9.42 -9.42 -9.30
N ARG A 235 -10.47 -10.23 -9.41
CA ARG A 235 -11.77 -9.81 -9.94
C ARG A 235 -12.85 -10.06 -8.90
N VAL A 236 -13.73 -9.07 -8.69
CA VAL A 236 -14.94 -9.27 -7.89
C VAL A 236 -15.82 -10.30 -8.58
N LYS A 237 -16.23 -11.31 -7.82
CA LYS A 237 -17.14 -12.34 -8.31
C LYS A 237 -18.49 -11.69 -8.58
N SER A 238 -18.97 -11.81 -9.81
CA SER A 238 -20.33 -11.39 -10.16
C SER A 238 -21.33 -12.20 -9.34
N ALA A 239 -22.43 -11.58 -8.91
CA ALA A 239 -23.59 -12.36 -8.49
C ALA A 239 -24.10 -13.14 -9.71
N GLU A 240 -24.18 -14.46 -9.61
CA GLU A 240 -24.92 -15.29 -10.56
C GLU A 240 -26.42 -15.00 -10.50
#